data_AF-A0AAV1ZE48-F1
#
_entry.id   AF-A0AAV1ZE48-F1
#
_cell.length_a   1.000
_cell.length_b   1.000
_cell.length_c   1.000
_cell.angle_alpha   90.00
_cell.angle_beta   90.00
_cell.angle_gamma   90.00
#
_symmetry.space_group_name_H-M   'P 1'
#
loop_
_entity.id
_entity.type
_entity.pdbx_description
1 polymer ?
#
loop_
_entity_poly.entity_id
_entity_poly.type
_entity_poly.pdbx_seq_one_letter_code
_entity_poly.pdbx_strand_id
1 'polypeptide(L)'
;MPVMELDYNFTVCKSEHASIMEIDALFNHLLICKINEHLVSLRLAWILPIPDLASSFISFLQACKKLKRLQLFLSFPVNRIDLFVKSWLENRPKSLEKIFIDISGVGNEDNHTTLIHFVTEHSPLLETVGLHFEVKLNIGNTIFGERS
;
A
#
# COMPACT_ATOMS: atom_id res chain seq x y z
N MET A 1 -1.93 26.07 3.35
CA MET A 1 -1.81 25.35 2.06
C MET A 1 -2.28 23.92 2.27
N PRO A 2 -3.07 23.33 1.36
CA PRO A 2 -3.48 21.94 1.48
C PRO A 2 -2.30 21.01 1.18
N VAL A 3 -2.17 19.92 1.95
CA VAL A 3 -1.17 18.87 1.71
C VAL A 3 -1.62 18.04 0.51
N MET A 4 -0.82 18.05 -0.56
CA MET A 4 -1.12 17.34 -1.82
C MET A 4 -0.33 16.04 -1.96
N GLU A 5 0.83 15.94 -1.31
CA GLU A 5 1.65 14.75 -1.30
C GLU A 5 1.95 14.37 0.14
N LEU A 6 1.75 13.10 0.47
CA LEU A 6 2.06 12.55 1.79
C LEU A 6 3.02 11.39 1.61
N ASP A 7 4.19 11.48 2.23
CA ASP A 7 5.15 10.39 2.37
C ASP A 7 5.21 9.99 3.84
N TYR A 8 4.64 8.83 4.16
CA TYR A 8 4.63 8.28 5.49
C TYR A 8 5.53 7.05 5.56
N ASN A 9 6.52 7.12 6.44
CA ASN A 9 7.53 6.07 6.56
C ASN A 9 7.58 5.52 7.99
N PHE A 10 7.04 4.32 8.20
CA PHE A 10 7.03 3.64 9.48
C PHE A 10 8.12 2.56 9.53
N THR A 11 9.28 2.94 10.07
CA THR A 11 10.50 2.11 10.08
C THR A 11 10.93 1.59 11.45
N VAL A 12 10.31 2.06 12.53
CA VAL A 12 10.82 1.81 13.89
C VAL A 12 10.12 0.59 14.49
N CYS A 13 10.87 -0.50 14.65
CA CYS A 13 10.50 -1.60 15.55
C CYS A 13 11.65 -1.87 16.52
N LYS A 14 11.73 -1.07 17.59
CA LYS A 14 12.29 -1.57 18.84
C LYS A 14 11.15 -2.32 19.53
N SER A 15 11.32 -3.62 19.75
CA SER A 15 10.33 -4.51 20.40
C SER A 15 9.83 -3.98 21.76
N GLU A 16 10.59 -3.09 22.40
CA GLU A 16 10.31 -2.50 23.71
C GLU A 16 9.28 -1.36 23.68
N HIS A 17 8.95 -0.83 22.49
CA HIS A 17 7.98 0.25 22.30
C HIS A 17 7.02 -0.08 21.16
N ALA A 18 6.42 -1.27 21.21
CA ALA A 18 5.30 -1.63 20.35
C ALA A 18 4.04 -0.81 20.71
N SER A 19 4.12 0.51 20.64
CA SER A 19 2.98 1.31 20.24
C SER A 19 2.74 0.95 18.78
N ILE A 20 2.11 -0.21 18.54
CA ILE A 20 1.61 -0.58 17.23
C ILE A 20 0.63 0.54 16.88
N MET A 21 1.09 1.51 16.11
CA MET A 21 0.19 2.52 15.60
C MET A 21 -0.75 1.78 14.67
N GLU A 22 -1.99 1.63 15.12
CA GLU A 22 -3.05 1.04 14.32
C GLU A 22 -3.15 1.88 13.05
N ILE A 23 -2.96 1.25 11.89
CA ILE A 23 -3.05 1.93 10.59
C ILE A 23 -4.40 2.67 10.45
N ASP A 24 -5.43 2.15 11.12
CA ASP A 24 -6.76 2.75 11.23
C ASP A 24 -6.71 4.12 11.92
N ALA A 25 -5.94 4.26 12.99
CA ALA A 25 -5.74 5.53 13.68
C ALA A 25 -5.04 6.55 12.78
N LEU A 26 -4.08 6.12 11.95
CA LEU A 26 -3.45 6.99 10.96
C LEU A 26 -4.48 7.51 9.95
N PHE A 27 -5.24 6.62 9.32
CA PHE A 27 -6.22 7.04 8.31
C PHE A 27 -7.33 7.88 8.90
N ASN A 28 -7.84 7.53 10.09
CA ASN A 28 -8.81 8.36 10.80
C ASN A 28 -8.26 9.75 11.09
N HIS A 29 -7.00 9.87 11.51
CA HIS A 29 -6.36 11.17 11.72
C HIS A 29 -6.26 11.98 10.42
N LEU A 30 -5.83 11.36 9.32
CA LEU A 30 -5.76 12.01 8.01
C LEU A 30 -7.14 12.49 7.52
N LEU A 31 -8.20 11.74 7.80
CA LEU A 31 -9.58 12.13 7.51
C LEU A 31 -10.04 13.31 8.35
N ILE A 32 -9.76 13.30 9.67
CA ILE A 32 -10.08 14.42 10.58
C ILE A 32 -9.39 15.72 10.11
N CYS A 33 -8.14 15.61 9.66
CA CYS A 33 -7.38 16.71 9.09
C CYS A 33 -7.81 17.10 7.67
N LYS A 34 -8.81 16.42 7.08
CA LYS A 34 -9.32 16.63 5.71
C LYS A 34 -8.24 16.53 4.63
N ILE A 35 -7.18 15.76 4.88
CA ILE A 35 -6.07 15.57 3.92
C ILE A 35 -6.59 14.88 2.66
N ASN A 36 -7.56 13.96 2.82
CA ASN A 36 -8.20 13.23 1.73
C ASN A 36 -8.87 14.14 0.67
N GLU A 37 -9.27 15.37 1.00
CA GLU A 37 -9.91 16.29 0.04
C GLU A 37 -8.93 16.87 -0.99
N HIS A 38 -7.63 16.84 -0.67
CA HIS A 38 -6.58 17.47 -1.45
C HIS A 38 -5.42 16.54 -1.80
N LEU A 39 -5.35 15.35 -1.19
CA LEU A 39 -4.28 14.39 -1.43
C LEU A 39 -4.30 13.92 -2.89
N VAL A 40 -3.18 14.11 -3.58
CA VAL A 40 -2.93 13.71 -4.97
C VAL A 40 -2.00 12.51 -5.04
N SER A 41 -1.05 12.40 -4.13
CA SER A 41 -0.09 11.30 -4.06
C SER A 41 0.08 10.81 -2.63
N LEU A 42 -0.06 9.49 -2.44
CA LEU A 42 0.23 8.82 -1.18
C LEU A 42 1.38 7.85 -1.38
N ARG A 43 2.43 8.04 -0.58
CA ARG A 43 3.51 7.07 -0.40
C ARG A 43 3.45 6.56 1.04
N LEU A 44 3.27 5.26 1.19
CA LEU A 44 3.19 4.59 2.48
C LEU A 44 4.22 3.47 2.53
N ALA A 45 5.20 3.60 3.41
CA ALA A 45 6.16 2.56 3.69
C ALA A 45 5.93 2.00 5.10
N TRP A 46 5.75 0.69 5.19
CA TRP A 46 5.29 0.03 6.41
C TRP A 46 5.92 -1.34 6.60
N ILE A 47 6.69 -1.50 7.68
CA ILE A 47 7.46 -2.73 7.95
C ILE A 47 6.64 -3.82 8.66
N LEU A 48 5.66 -3.46 9.49
CA LEU A 48 4.93 -4.47 10.28
C LEU A 48 3.83 -5.15 9.46
N PRO A 49 3.60 -6.47 9.62
CA PRO A 49 2.43 -7.10 9.04
C PRO A 49 1.16 -6.48 9.63
N ILE A 50 0.24 -6.05 8.76
CA ILE A 50 -1.02 -5.41 9.16
C ILE A 50 -2.15 -6.45 9.03
N PRO A 51 -2.77 -6.89 10.14
CA PRO A 51 -3.78 -7.96 10.12
C PRO A 51 -5.02 -7.65 9.27
N ASP A 52 -5.44 -6.38 9.19
CA ASP A 52 -6.59 -5.95 8.39
C ASP A 52 -6.34 -4.62 7.65
N LEU A 53 -5.23 -4.53 6.90
CA LEU A 53 -4.97 -3.33 6.09
C LEU A 53 -6.11 -3.06 5.10
N ALA A 54 -6.76 -4.10 4.59
CA ALA A 54 -7.78 -4.01 3.55
C ALA A 54 -8.92 -3.06 3.91
N SER A 55 -9.59 -3.27 5.04
CA SER A 55 -10.84 -2.57 5.36
C SER A 55 -10.65 -1.05 5.49
N SER A 56 -9.80 -0.60 6.42
CA SER A 56 -9.57 0.83 6.69
C SER A 56 -8.87 1.55 5.53
N PHE A 57 -7.96 0.86 4.85
CA PHE A 57 -7.26 1.45 3.72
C PHE A 57 -8.19 1.66 2.51
N ILE A 58 -9.04 0.67 2.19
CA ILE A 58 -10.02 0.80 1.10
C ILE A 58 -10.95 1.98 1.40
N SER A 59 -11.50 2.08 2.61
CA SER A 59 -12.36 3.19 3.01
C SER A 59 -11.66 4.55 2.88
N PHE A 60 -10.39 4.64 3.30
CA PHE A 60 -9.60 5.87 3.17
C PHE A 60 -9.39 6.26 1.70
N LEU A 61 -9.00 5.31 0.85
CA LEU A 61 -8.80 5.55 -0.59
C LEU A 61 -10.10 6.02 -1.27
N GLN A 62 -11.25 5.45 -0.91
CA GLN A 62 -12.55 5.90 -1.42
C GLN A 62 -12.89 7.33 -1.01
N ALA A 63 -12.48 7.75 0.20
CA ALA A 63 -12.67 9.11 0.67
C ALA A 63 -11.77 10.13 -0.05
N CYS A 64 -10.72 9.68 -0.73
CA CYS A 64 -9.78 10.53 -1.47
C CYS A 64 -10.30 10.83 -2.88
N LYS A 65 -10.79 12.06 -3.10
CA LYS A 65 -11.39 12.46 -4.39
C LYS A 65 -10.39 12.86 -5.47
N LYS A 66 -9.13 13.11 -5.10
CA LYS A 66 -8.08 13.65 -5.98
C LYS A 66 -6.83 12.78 -6.04
N LEU A 67 -6.82 11.64 -5.32
CA LEU A 67 -5.66 10.76 -5.26
C LEU A 67 -5.46 10.11 -6.62
N LYS A 68 -4.33 10.43 -7.25
CA LYS A 68 -3.91 9.92 -8.57
C LYS A 68 -2.88 8.81 -8.46
N ARG A 69 -2.00 8.91 -7.47
CA ARG A 69 -0.85 8.01 -7.31
C ARG A 69 -0.84 7.39 -5.93
N LEU A 70 -0.74 6.07 -5.89
CA LEU A 70 -0.53 5.30 -4.67
C LEU A 70 0.76 4.51 -4.78
N GLN A 71 1.62 4.62 -3.77
CA GLN A 71 2.85 3.84 -3.65
C GLN A 71 2.87 3.16 -2.28
N LEU A 72 2.96 1.83 -2.27
CA LEU A 72 3.02 1.00 -1.08
C LEU A 72 4.38 0.32 -1.02
N PHE A 73 5.06 0.40 0.12
CA PHE A 73 6.31 -0.33 0.38
C PHE A 73 6.08 -1.19 1.62
N LEU A 74 5.92 -2.49 1.42
CA LEU A 74 5.42 -3.42 2.43
C LEU A 74 6.43 -4.54 2.72
N SER A 75 6.48 -5.01 3.96
CA SER A 75 7.22 -6.22 4.31
C SER A 75 6.34 -7.44 4.09
N PHE A 76 6.92 -8.51 3.58
CA PHE A 76 6.29 -9.82 3.59
C PHE A 76 6.02 -10.29 5.04
N PRO A 77 4.91 -11.00 5.32
CA PRO A 77 3.82 -11.34 4.40
C PRO A 77 2.85 -10.19 4.14
N VAL A 78 2.44 -10.03 2.87
CA VAL A 78 1.43 -9.03 2.47
C VAL A 78 0.05 -9.69 2.49
N ASN A 79 -0.47 -9.83 3.70
CA ASN A 79 -1.78 -10.45 3.91
C ASN A 79 -2.89 -9.65 3.20
N ARG A 80 -3.82 -10.38 2.58
CA ARG A 80 -5.04 -9.83 1.96
C ARG A 80 -4.81 -8.88 0.78
N ILE A 81 -3.69 -9.00 0.06
CA ILE A 81 -3.42 -8.18 -1.14
C ILE A 81 -4.48 -8.39 -2.24
N ASP A 82 -5.03 -9.60 -2.31
CA ASP A 82 -6.15 -9.98 -3.16
C ASP A 82 -7.38 -9.10 -2.94
N LEU A 83 -7.63 -8.65 -1.71
CA LEU A 83 -8.75 -7.77 -1.41
C LEU A 83 -8.55 -6.35 -1.91
N PHE A 84 -7.31 -5.83 -1.93
CA PHE A 84 -7.04 -4.53 -2.56
C PHE A 84 -7.39 -4.59 -4.03
N VAL A 85 -6.85 -5.59 -4.72
CA VAL A 85 -7.04 -5.76 -6.15
C VAL A 85 -8.53 -5.94 -6.47
N LYS A 86 -9.23 -6.81 -5.75
CA LYS A 86 -10.67 -6.99 -5.90
C LYS A 86 -11.44 -5.68 -5.69
N SER A 87 -11.10 -4.91 -4.65
CA SER A 87 -11.73 -3.62 -4.39
C SER A 87 -11.48 -2.60 -5.50
N TRP A 88 -10.30 -2.60 -6.12
CA TRP A 88 -9.99 -1.69 -7.23
C TRP A 88 -10.68 -2.10 -8.53
N LEU A 89 -10.91 -3.39 -8.74
CA LEU A 89 -11.70 -3.90 -9.87
C LEU A 89 -13.19 -3.57 -9.71
N GLU A 90 -13.74 -3.78 -8.52
CA GLU A 90 -15.18 -3.57 -8.26
C GLU A 90 -15.54 -2.11 -8.05
N ASN A 91 -14.72 -1.38 -7.29
CA ASN A 91 -14.99 -0.03 -6.80
C ASN A 91 -13.74 0.85 -6.93
N ARG A 92 -13.24 1.06 -8.14
CA ARG A 92 -12.06 1.92 -8.36
C ARG A 92 -12.30 3.35 -7.85
N PRO A 93 -11.40 3.94 -7.03
CA PRO A 93 -11.45 5.37 -6.75
C PRO A 93 -11.29 6.18 -8.05
N LYS A 94 -12.24 7.07 -8.34
CA LYS A 94 -12.36 7.72 -9.68
C LYS A 94 -11.10 8.44 -10.15
N SER A 95 -10.32 9.01 -9.23
CA SER A 95 -9.13 9.78 -9.54
C SER A 95 -7.86 8.94 -9.64
N LEU A 96 -7.89 7.69 -9.21
CA LEU A 96 -6.69 6.86 -9.07
C LEU A 96 -6.26 6.33 -10.44
N GLU A 97 -5.02 6.67 -10.81
CA GLU A 97 -4.45 6.38 -12.12
C GLU A 97 -3.32 5.36 -12.03
N LYS A 98 -2.51 5.42 -10.97
CA LYS A 98 -1.31 4.60 -10.81
C LYS A 98 -1.19 4.02 -9.42
N ILE A 99 -0.86 2.73 -9.37
CA ILE A 99 -0.54 2.00 -8.15
C ILE A 99 0.80 1.31 -8.34
N PHE A 100 1.69 1.53 -7.38
CA PHE A 100 2.98 0.87 -7.28
C PHE A 100 3.06 0.15 -5.93
N ILE A 101 3.42 -1.13 -5.93
CA ILE A 101 3.65 -1.90 -4.71
C ILE A 101 5.06 -2.48 -4.74
N ASP A 102 5.87 -2.14 -3.75
CA ASP A 102 7.14 -2.78 -3.48
C ASP A 102 6.98 -3.73 -2.28
N ILE A 103 7.27 -5.00 -2.48
CA ILE A 103 7.22 -6.02 -1.43
C ILE A 103 8.64 -6.50 -1.15
N SER A 104 9.08 -6.29 0.08
CA SER A 104 10.42 -6.66 0.55
C SER A 104 10.38 -7.86 1.49
N GLY A 105 11.52 -8.53 1.67
CA GLY A 105 11.64 -9.68 2.56
C GLY A 105 10.92 -10.95 2.04
N VAL A 106 10.72 -11.06 0.72
CA VAL A 106 10.17 -12.26 0.10
C VAL A 106 11.20 -13.37 0.24
N GLY A 107 11.00 -14.25 1.24
CA GLY A 107 12.05 -15.14 1.73
C GLY A 107 12.43 -16.28 0.77
N ASN A 108 11.46 -17.05 0.28
CA ASN A 108 11.70 -18.24 -0.55
C ASN A 108 11.14 -18.08 -1.97
N GLU A 109 11.63 -18.93 -2.89
CA GLU A 109 11.24 -18.92 -4.31
C GLU A 109 9.76 -19.25 -4.53
N ASP A 110 9.17 -20.09 -3.68
CA ASP A 110 7.75 -20.44 -3.77
C ASP A 110 6.84 -19.23 -3.50
N ASN A 111 7.14 -18.44 -2.47
CA ASN A 111 6.43 -17.20 -2.15
C ASN A 111 6.61 -16.17 -3.26
N HIS A 112 7.81 -16.08 -3.82
CA HIS A 112 8.09 -15.20 -4.96
C HIS A 112 7.28 -15.61 -6.20
N THR A 113 7.25 -16.91 -6.52
CA THR A 113 6.47 -17.46 -7.64
C THR A 113 4.98 -17.21 -7.46
N THR A 114 4.48 -17.38 -6.23
CA THR A 114 3.08 -17.09 -5.87
C THR A 114 2.73 -15.62 -6.10
N LEU A 115 3.59 -14.69 -5.66
CA LEU A 115 3.39 -13.26 -5.87
C LEU A 115 3.50 -12.87 -7.35
N ILE A 116 4.42 -13.46 -8.12
CA ILE A 116 4.50 -13.25 -9.58
C ILE A 116 3.22 -13.72 -10.27
N HIS A 117 2.74 -14.92 -9.94
CA HIS A 117 1.50 -15.44 -10.51
C HIS A 117 0.33 -14.50 -10.21
N PHE A 118 0.21 -14.06 -8.96
CA PHE A 118 -0.79 -13.06 -8.55
C PHE A 118 -0.71 -11.78 -9.39
N VAL A 119 0.49 -11.21 -9.58
CA VAL A 119 0.66 -9.99 -10.38
C VAL A 119 0.31 -10.22 -11.84
N THR A 120 0.74 -11.35 -12.41
CA THR A 120 0.53 -11.68 -13.82
C THR A 120 -0.96 -11.89 -14.13
N GLU A 121 -1.70 -12.48 -13.18
CA GLU A 121 -3.14 -12.70 -13.30
C GLU A 121 -3.94 -11.39 -13.19
N HIS A 122 -3.54 -10.49 -12.28
CA HIS A 122 -4.36 -9.32 -11.93
C HIS A 122 -3.97 -8.02 -12.63
N SER A 123 -2.71 -7.86 -13.06
CA SER A 123 -2.24 -6.64 -13.74
C SER A 123 -3.06 -6.33 -14.99
N PRO A 124 -3.32 -7.28 -15.92
CA PRO A 124 -4.11 -7.00 -17.11
C PRO A 124 -5.55 -6.59 -16.77
N LEU A 125 -6.14 -7.19 -15.73
CA LEU A 125 -7.49 -6.87 -15.27
C LEU A 125 -7.58 -5.43 -14.77
N LEU A 126 -6.58 -4.98 -14.00
CA LEU A 126 -6.53 -3.60 -13.51
C LEU A 126 -6.28 -2.59 -14.65
N GLU A 127 -5.50 -2.96 -15.66
CA GLU A 127 -5.33 -2.14 -16.85
C GLU A 127 -6.63 -1.96 -17.64
N THR A 128 -7.49 -2.98 -17.71
CA THR A 128 -8.80 -2.85 -18.40
C THR A 128 -9.71 -1.82 -17.76
N VAL A 129 -9.58 -1.59 -16.44
CA VAL A 129 -10.32 -0.54 -15.72
C VAL A 129 -9.56 0.78 -15.70
N GLY A 130 -8.48 0.92 -16.48
CA GLY A 130 -7.68 2.15 -16.62
C GLY A 130 -6.82 2.46 -15.41
N LEU A 131 -6.35 1.44 -14.70
CA LEU A 131 -5.46 1.57 -13.55
C LEU A 131 -4.10 0.96 -13.89
N HIS A 132 -3.05 1.76 -13.91
CA HIS A 132 -1.70 1.25 -14.11
C HIS A 132 -1.20 0.62 -12.81
N PHE A 133 -0.95 -0.68 -12.84
CA PHE A 133 -0.55 -1.47 -11.68
C PHE A 133 0.85 -2.03 -11.90
N GLU A 134 1.77 -1.72 -10.99
CA GLU A 134 3.14 -2.21 -11.00
C GLU A 134 3.48 -2.80 -9.64
N VAL A 135 4.09 -3.99 -9.65
CA VAL A 135 4.57 -4.65 -8.43
C VAL A 135 6.03 -5.02 -8.58
N LYS A 136 6.83 -4.63 -7.60
CA LYS A 136 8.24 -4.98 -7.47
C LYS A 136 8.43 -5.90 -6.29
N LEU A 137 9.06 -7.05 -6.53
CA LEU A 137 9.40 -8.03 -5.51
C LEU A 137 10.90 -7.96 -5.23
N ASN A 138 11.27 -7.68 -3.98
CA ASN A 138 12.67 -7.64 -3.56
C ASN A 138 13.00 -8.89 -2.74
N ILE A 139 13.81 -9.78 -3.35
CA ILE A 139 14.39 -10.96 -2.69
C ILE A 139 15.59 -10.48 -1.88
N GLY A 140 15.55 -10.66 -0.55
CA GLY A 140 16.70 -10.43 0.33
C GLY A 140 16.96 -8.99 0.82
N ASN A 141 16.37 -7.96 0.20
CA ASN A 141 16.49 -6.59 0.72
C ASN A 141 15.36 -6.27 1.69
N THR A 142 15.70 -5.69 2.85
CA THR A 142 14.76 -4.96 3.70
C THR A 142 14.31 -3.70 2.96
N ILE A 143 13.07 -3.24 3.22
CA ILE A 143 12.46 -2.03 2.58
C ILE A 143 13.40 -0.81 2.64
N PHE A 144 14.28 -0.79 3.65
CA PHE A 144 15.36 0.16 3.81
C PHE A 144 16.64 -0.65 3.86
N GLY A 145 17.43 -0.60 2.78
CA GLY A 145 18.68 -1.35 2.69
C GLY A 145 19.52 -1.12 3.94
N GLU A 146 20.09 -2.19 4.49
CA GLU A 146 21.12 -2.08 5.50
C GLU A 146 22.28 -1.28 4.90
N ARG A 147 22.39 0.01 5.27
CA ARG A 147 23.67 0.69 5.19
C ARG A 147 24.54 0.06 6.26
N SER A 148 25.31 -0.96 5.86
CA SER A 148 26.55 -1.32 6.53
C SER A 148 27.64 -0.32 6.18
#